data_AF-A0A3Q3X6X1-F1
#
_entry.id   AF-A0A3Q3X6X1-F1
#
_cell.length_a   1.000
_cell.length_b   1.000
_cell.length_c   1.000
_cell.angle_alpha   90.00
_cell.angle_beta   90.00
_cell.angle_gamma   90.00
#
_symmetry.space_group_name_H-M   'P 1'
#
loop_
_entity.id
_entity.type
_entity.pdbx_description
1 polymer ?
#
loop_
_entity_poly.entity_id
_entity_poly.type
_entity_poly.pdbx_seq_one_letter_code
_entity_poly.pdbx_strand_id
1 'polypeptide(L)'
;MDDDSLQTYHLCTHKRQRLLPRLPRDIEPSDQYKVSLLHNRYPPLLQSSSRTLAAPYKEQRYSRTPSESIGNNYTPQAQNLKVRKLKQKRHTRQCLEKELDPSNFFTPVIPPMSPTRQLDIMQRQEKKMRAMEREPTERDLKRYMYYINNGIPSSVLPPMPDKQMRNIRGLLPRDTEDSKHLQIVRAKLEEEVKSVYEFGLKKSIVDYILMDAAERQRLTIFSIPKHFPSKVITAPVPWGARYKEVLNWQKQHVFAATPLMVQLQHIWQSSFASLRFIKLEKSTCLPLLPSEFEKLPQLNLPPSSFRWLPQCVSLLDTSQDLWMPLIPDNKHLAPLSCKEFFNCVATLMSLQLRSLVVESLQDFLHFFTKYEGNDFGEVFDYLKYVQSQLLLVKLQVKEDHIDFSPSFQNCWDLIHSAFMEIINGVECVLFPDVKDNYLRIIYPDESLVTELIDKAEDIFHKNTVGPEKYLNYYRKYSNLLDHSAEQDISAFLKEKHAFEGFAEKMKSVNHLRNEIVALNSTVALSMFCLDACELNNELHDRAKRLDDMITTFLMEKNREMNKG
;
A
#
# COMPACT_ATOMS: atom_id res chain seq x y z
N MET A 1 -62.22 28.75 27.78
CA MET A 1 -62.44 30.10 27.17
C MET A 1 -61.30 30.98 27.65
N ASP A 2 -60.05 30.59 27.40
CA ASP A 2 -59.31 30.48 26.13
C ASP A 2 -58.76 31.85 25.72
N ASP A 3 -57.70 32.25 26.42
CA ASP A 3 -56.76 33.28 25.99
C ASP A 3 -55.37 32.88 26.53
N ASP A 4 -54.79 31.84 25.93
CA ASP A 4 -53.45 31.37 26.29
C ASP A 4 -52.39 32.22 25.55
N SER A 5 -52.10 33.33 26.20
CA SER A 5 -51.05 34.30 25.89
C SER A 5 -49.66 33.67 25.70
N LEU A 6 -49.03 34.06 24.59
CA LEU A 6 -47.63 33.85 24.24
C LEU A 6 -46.67 34.27 25.37
N GLN A 7 -46.20 33.32 26.18
CA GLN A 7 -45.07 33.54 27.07
C GLN A 7 -43.76 33.50 26.28
N THR A 8 -43.25 34.70 25.98
CA THR A 8 -41.91 34.94 25.46
C THR A 8 -40.90 34.67 26.59
N TYR A 9 -40.24 33.50 26.56
CA TYR A 9 -39.18 33.18 27.52
C TYR A 9 -37.92 34.00 27.24
N HIS A 10 -37.81 35.17 27.88
CA HIS A 10 -36.55 35.87 28.08
C HIS A 10 -35.69 35.09 29.08
N LEU A 11 -34.66 34.38 28.59
CA LEU A 11 -33.67 33.69 29.44
C LEU A 11 -32.29 34.30 29.23
N CYS A 12 -32.03 35.38 29.96
CA CYS A 12 -30.69 35.84 30.28
C CYS A 12 -30.45 35.56 31.77
N THR A 13 -29.54 34.64 32.11
CA THR A 13 -28.82 34.63 33.40
C THR A 13 -27.70 33.60 33.35
N HIS A 14 -26.47 34.07 33.56
CA HIS A 14 -25.33 33.24 33.90
C HIS A 14 -25.62 32.48 35.20
N LYS A 15 -25.83 31.15 35.16
CA LYS A 15 -25.51 30.15 36.21
C LYS A 15 -26.12 28.77 35.87
N ARG A 16 -25.25 27.75 35.87
CA ARG A 16 -25.51 26.29 35.81
C ARG A 16 -26.23 25.79 34.53
N GLN A 17 -25.61 24.83 33.83
CA GLN A 17 -26.33 23.98 32.86
C GLN A 17 -27.59 23.46 33.57
N ARG A 18 -28.77 23.90 33.11
CA ARG A 18 -30.05 23.38 33.61
C ARG A 18 -30.12 21.92 33.17
N LEU A 19 -29.82 20.99 34.07
CA LEU A 19 -30.01 19.57 33.80
C LEU A 19 -31.51 19.34 33.68
N LEU A 20 -31.97 18.85 32.53
CA LEU A 20 -33.35 18.40 32.38
C LEU A 20 -33.61 17.26 33.37
N PRO A 21 -34.78 17.21 34.02
CA PRO A 21 -35.12 16.14 34.95
C PRO A 21 -35.08 14.79 34.22
N ARG A 22 -34.40 13.79 34.81
CA ARG A 22 -34.30 12.45 34.22
C ARG A 22 -35.68 11.80 34.17
N LEU A 23 -36.09 11.33 32.99
CA LEU A 23 -37.30 10.54 32.84
C LEU A 23 -37.14 9.15 33.49
N PRO A 24 -38.21 8.56 34.05
CA PRO A 24 -38.27 7.15 34.45
C PRO A 24 -37.91 6.22 33.28
N ARG A 25 -37.37 5.02 33.57
CA ARG A 25 -36.84 4.10 32.55
C ARG A 25 -37.91 3.56 31.58
N ASP A 26 -39.19 3.67 31.92
CA ASP A 26 -40.30 3.02 31.22
C ASP A 26 -41.17 3.98 30.39
N ILE A 27 -40.74 5.25 30.23
CA ILE A 27 -41.52 6.28 29.50
C ILE A 27 -40.72 6.76 28.29
N GLU A 28 -41.30 6.62 27.09
CA GLU A 28 -40.72 7.22 25.89
C GLU A 28 -40.74 8.76 25.99
N PRO A 29 -39.62 9.44 25.72
CA PRO A 29 -39.56 10.90 25.80
C PRO A 29 -40.46 11.54 24.75
N SER A 30 -41.24 12.55 25.14
CA SER A 30 -41.98 13.38 24.20
C SER A 30 -41.04 14.09 23.22
N ASP A 31 -41.53 14.44 22.03
CA ASP A 31 -40.68 15.09 21.02
C ASP A 31 -40.13 16.45 21.49
N GLN A 32 -40.90 17.20 22.28
CA GLN A 32 -40.43 18.42 22.93
C GLN A 32 -39.31 18.16 23.94
N TYR A 33 -39.37 17.05 24.68
CA TYR A 33 -38.31 16.65 25.60
C TYR A 33 -37.04 16.24 24.83
N LYS A 34 -37.19 15.49 23.73
CA LYS A 34 -36.07 15.14 22.82
C LYS A 34 -35.39 16.39 22.25
N VAL A 35 -36.16 17.36 21.76
CA VAL A 35 -35.64 18.65 21.24
C VAL A 35 -34.94 19.43 22.35
N SER A 36 -35.50 19.49 23.54
CA SER A 36 -34.89 20.18 24.69
C SER A 36 -33.58 19.51 25.12
N LEU A 37 -33.52 18.18 25.13
CA LEU A 37 -32.32 17.40 25.44
C LEU A 37 -31.23 17.63 24.39
N LEU A 38 -31.62 17.70 23.11
CA LEU A 38 -30.72 18.04 22.01
C LEU A 38 -30.19 19.46 22.14
N HIS A 39 -31.02 20.47 22.42
CA HIS A 39 -30.58 21.85 22.63
C HIS A 39 -29.68 22.02 23.87
N ASN A 40 -29.85 21.18 24.89
CA ASN A 40 -28.95 21.15 26.04
C ASN A 40 -27.55 20.65 25.66
N ARG A 41 -27.50 19.60 24.84
CA ARG A 41 -26.25 19.01 24.35
C ARG A 41 -25.62 19.86 23.24
N TYR A 42 -26.41 20.44 22.36
CA TYR A 42 -26.00 21.25 21.21
C TYR A 42 -26.85 22.52 21.14
N PRO A 43 -26.40 23.61 21.81
CA PRO A 43 -27.12 24.88 21.76
C PRO A 43 -27.32 25.38 20.33
N PRO A 44 -28.49 25.94 19.97
CA PRO A 44 -28.79 26.35 18.61
C PRO A 44 -27.85 27.46 18.11
N LEU A 45 -27.54 27.43 16.81
CA LEU A 45 -26.75 28.46 16.12
C LEU A 45 -27.61 29.63 15.62
N LEU A 46 -28.81 29.31 15.15
CA LEU A 46 -29.72 30.24 14.48
C LEU A 46 -30.94 30.53 15.36
N GLN A 47 -31.57 31.67 15.12
CA GLN A 47 -32.85 32.01 15.74
C GLN A 47 -33.98 31.18 15.12
N SER A 48 -34.85 30.60 15.94
CA SER A 48 -36.01 29.80 15.49
C SER A 48 -37.14 30.66 14.93
N SER A 49 -37.28 31.91 15.41
CA SER A 49 -38.39 32.82 15.08
C SER A 49 -37.88 34.18 14.59
N SER A 50 -37.04 34.21 13.56
CA SER A 50 -36.55 35.44 12.92
C SER A 50 -37.19 35.65 11.54
N ARG A 51 -37.48 36.92 11.19
CA ARG A 51 -37.92 37.27 9.83
C ARG A 51 -36.80 37.16 8.79
N THR A 52 -35.55 37.23 9.23
CA THR A 52 -34.37 37.04 8.38
C THR A 52 -33.87 35.61 8.51
N LEU A 53 -33.69 34.93 7.37
CA LEU A 53 -33.13 33.59 7.32
C LEU A 53 -31.69 33.57 7.83
N ALA A 54 -31.29 32.47 8.48
CA ALA A 54 -29.96 32.28 9.04
C ALA A 54 -29.47 33.38 10.01
N ALA A 55 -30.39 34.06 10.71
CA ALA A 55 -30.02 35.04 11.73
C ALA A 55 -29.33 34.36 12.93
N PRO A 56 -28.10 34.75 13.32
CA PRO A 56 -27.39 34.13 14.44
C PRO A 56 -28.11 34.33 15.78
N TYR A 57 -28.13 33.29 16.61
CA TYR A 57 -28.71 33.31 17.95
C TYR A 57 -28.08 34.41 18.84
N LYS A 58 -26.76 34.59 18.71
CA LYS A 58 -25.96 35.53 19.53
C LYS A 58 -26.41 36.99 19.45
N GLU A 59 -27.11 37.39 18.39
CA GLU A 59 -27.57 38.78 18.21
C GLU A 59 -28.84 39.11 19.00
N GLN A 60 -29.57 38.09 19.47
CA GLN A 60 -30.84 38.28 20.19
C GLN A 60 -30.66 39.14 21.46
N ARG A 61 -29.54 38.97 22.17
CA ARG A 61 -29.22 39.74 23.39
C ARG A 61 -28.87 41.21 23.13
N TYR A 62 -28.48 41.57 21.90
CA TYR A 62 -28.07 42.94 21.54
C TYR A 62 -29.17 43.73 20.83
N SER A 63 -30.28 43.07 20.49
CA SER A 63 -31.40 43.65 19.73
C SER A 63 -30.93 44.37 18.46
N ARG A 64 -29.97 43.77 17.75
CA ARG A 64 -29.40 44.31 16.50
C ARG A 64 -30.14 43.77 15.29
N THR A 65 -30.27 44.61 14.27
CA THR A 65 -30.72 44.12 12.96
C THR A 65 -29.60 43.32 12.29
N PRO A 66 -29.92 42.37 11.39
CA PRO A 66 -28.91 41.63 10.65
C PRO A 66 -27.86 42.53 9.98
N SER A 67 -28.29 43.65 9.37
CA SER A 67 -27.39 44.64 8.77
C SER A 67 -26.42 45.29 9.75
N GLU A 68 -26.82 45.49 11.00
CA GLU A 68 -25.96 46.01 12.07
C GLU A 68 -24.94 44.95 12.57
N SER A 69 -25.22 43.66 12.34
CA SER A 69 -24.37 42.56 12.79
C SER A 69 -23.32 42.11 11.76
N ILE A 70 -23.44 42.45 10.48
CA ILE A 70 -22.56 41.94 9.39
C ILE A 70 -21.07 42.21 9.68
N GLY A 71 -20.74 43.37 10.26
CA GLY A 71 -19.36 43.78 10.51
C GLY A 71 -18.79 43.34 11.86
N ASN A 72 -19.59 42.78 12.75
CA ASN A 72 -19.26 42.72 14.18
C ASN A 72 -18.12 41.75 14.52
N ASN A 73 -17.91 40.74 13.68
CA ASN A 73 -16.85 39.74 13.82
C ASN A 73 -15.55 40.15 13.13
N TYR A 74 -15.58 41.15 12.25
CA TYR A 74 -14.41 41.52 11.44
C TYR A 74 -13.54 42.59 12.10
N THR A 75 -14.13 43.52 12.86
CA THR A 75 -13.36 44.52 13.61
C THR A 75 -14.02 44.88 14.94
N PRO A 76 -13.24 45.08 16.02
CA PRO A 76 -13.78 45.56 17.30
C PRO A 76 -14.52 46.91 17.19
N GLN A 77 -14.08 47.78 16.27
CA GLN A 77 -14.71 49.08 16.02
C GLN A 77 -16.09 48.95 15.37
N ALA A 78 -16.29 47.94 14.50
CA ALA A 78 -17.59 47.67 13.90
C ALA A 78 -18.55 46.93 14.84
N GLN A 79 -18.05 46.40 15.96
CA GLN A 79 -18.83 45.56 16.87
C GLN A 79 -20.05 46.27 17.44
N ASN A 80 -20.07 47.60 17.58
CA ASN A 80 -21.18 48.33 18.22
C ASN A 80 -21.89 49.33 17.28
N LEU A 81 -21.68 49.22 15.97
CA LEU A 81 -22.34 50.09 15.01
C LEU A 81 -23.85 49.85 15.01
N LYS A 82 -24.63 50.94 15.10
CA LYS A 82 -26.08 50.92 14.93
C LYS A 82 -26.44 51.80 13.74
N VAL A 83 -27.26 51.29 12.83
CA VAL A 83 -27.71 52.02 11.64
C VAL A 83 -28.41 53.31 12.05
N ARG A 84 -29.17 53.29 13.16
CA ARG A 84 -29.82 54.49 13.73
C ARG A 84 -28.85 55.55 14.23
N LYS A 85 -27.60 55.18 14.56
CA LYS A 85 -26.54 56.09 15.03
C LYS A 85 -25.65 56.60 13.89
N LEU A 86 -25.77 56.02 12.69
CA LEU A 86 -25.14 56.58 11.50
C LEU A 86 -25.87 57.89 11.20
N LYS A 87 -25.16 59.02 11.27
CA LYS A 87 -25.73 60.31 10.84
C LYS A 87 -26.19 60.13 9.40
N GLN A 88 -27.50 60.21 9.16
CA GLN A 88 -28.01 60.41 7.81
C GLN A 88 -27.44 61.76 7.36
N LYS A 89 -26.31 61.74 6.66
CA LYS A 89 -26.03 62.84 5.73
C LYS A 89 -27.17 62.78 4.75
N ARG A 90 -28.16 63.68 4.91
CA ARG A 90 -29.04 64.05 3.82
C ARG A 90 -28.09 64.44 2.71
N HIS A 91 -27.93 63.57 1.72
CA HIS A 91 -27.37 63.99 0.45
C HIS A 91 -28.39 64.95 -0.13
N THR A 92 -28.28 66.23 0.23
CA THR A 92 -28.57 67.27 -0.75
C THR A 92 -27.71 66.90 -1.94
N ARG A 93 -28.35 66.53 -3.05
CA ARG A 93 -27.67 66.38 -4.34
C ARG A 93 -27.16 67.75 -4.76
N GLN A 94 -26.11 68.23 -4.11
CA GLN A 94 -25.19 69.20 -4.64
C GLN A 94 -23.86 68.46 -4.73
N CYS A 95 -23.49 68.17 -5.96
CA CYS A 95 -22.14 67.81 -6.36
C CYS A 95 -21.25 69.02 -6.04
N LEU A 96 -20.87 69.17 -4.78
CA LEU A 96 -19.75 70.01 -4.39
C LEU A 96 -18.55 69.08 -4.38
N GLU A 97 -17.83 69.09 -5.50
CA GLU A 97 -16.41 68.78 -5.56
C GLU A 97 -15.71 69.63 -4.51
N LYS A 98 -15.69 69.16 -3.26
CA LYS A 98 -14.58 69.49 -2.39
C LYS A 98 -13.44 68.63 -2.88
N GLU A 99 -12.57 69.24 -3.68
CA GLU A 99 -11.22 68.76 -3.90
C GLU A 99 -10.65 68.37 -2.53
N LEU A 100 -10.62 67.07 -2.28
CA LEU A 100 -9.85 66.51 -1.19
C LEU A 100 -8.41 66.74 -1.60
N ASP A 101 -7.77 67.72 -0.98
CA ASP A 101 -6.35 68.01 -1.14
C ASP A 101 -5.55 66.69 -1.01
N PRO A 102 -4.93 66.19 -2.10
CA PRO A 102 -4.27 64.88 -2.11
C PRO A 102 -3.09 64.80 -1.13
N SER A 103 -2.63 65.95 -0.64
CA SER A 103 -1.47 66.09 0.24
C SER A 103 -1.69 65.56 1.66
N ASN A 104 -2.93 65.28 2.09
CA ASN A 104 -3.23 64.81 3.45
C ASN A 104 -3.39 63.28 3.61
N PHE A 105 -3.21 62.50 2.53
CA PHE A 105 -3.09 61.05 2.62
C PHE A 105 -1.72 60.61 2.09
N PHE A 106 -0.67 60.85 2.88
CA PHE A 106 0.59 60.15 2.70
C PHE A 106 0.39 58.66 3.05
N THR A 107 -0.20 57.89 2.13
CA THR A 107 0.08 56.46 2.07
C THR A 107 1.51 56.35 1.55
N PRO A 108 2.48 55.83 2.34
CA PRO A 108 3.84 55.66 1.84
C PRO A 108 3.78 54.82 0.57
N VAL A 109 4.36 55.32 -0.51
CA VAL A 109 4.53 54.57 -1.76
C VAL A 109 5.49 53.43 -1.44
N ILE A 110 4.95 52.29 -1.03
CA ILE A 110 5.75 51.09 -0.75
C ILE A 110 6.28 50.62 -2.11
N PRO A 111 7.60 50.56 -2.33
CA PRO A 111 8.15 50.05 -3.56
C PRO A 111 7.66 48.61 -3.81
N PRO A 112 7.43 48.21 -5.08
CA PRO A 112 6.93 46.88 -5.39
C PRO A 112 7.85 45.81 -4.77
N MET A 113 7.27 44.97 -3.92
CA MET A 113 8.01 43.92 -3.21
C MET A 113 8.30 42.75 -4.13
N SER A 114 9.51 42.20 -4.06
CA SER A 114 9.83 40.97 -4.79
C SER A 114 8.94 39.80 -4.33
N PRO A 115 8.62 38.85 -5.22
CA PRO A 115 7.79 37.71 -4.84
C PRO A 115 8.33 36.88 -3.67
N THR A 116 9.65 36.68 -3.58
CA THR A 116 10.29 35.99 -2.46
C THR A 116 10.01 36.71 -1.14
N ARG A 117 10.12 38.04 -1.14
CA ARG A 117 9.82 38.85 0.04
C ARG A 117 8.34 38.80 0.42
N GLN A 118 7.44 38.80 -0.57
CA GLN A 118 6.00 38.62 -0.32
C GLN A 118 5.72 37.26 0.33
N LEU A 119 6.34 36.18 -0.16
CA LEU A 119 6.21 34.85 0.42
C LEU A 119 6.76 34.79 1.85
N ASP A 120 7.92 35.39 2.12
CA ASP A 120 8.48 35.44 3.48
C ASP A 120 7.56 36.16 4.46
N ILE A 121 6.94 37.27 4.03
CA ILE A 121 5.96 38.01 4.84
C ILE A 121 4.74 37.12 5.13
N MET A 122 4.17 36.49 4.11
CA MET A 122 3.04 35.57 4.26
C MET A 122 3.37 34.41 5.20
N GLN A 123 4.54 33.80 5.05
CA GLN A 123 5.01 32.71 5.91
C GLN A 123 5.23 33.15 7.36
N ARG A 124 5.79 34.36 7.57
CA ARG A 124 5.96 34.90 8.93
C ARG A 124 4.62 35.19 9.59
N GLN A 125 3.67 35.76 8.86
CA GLN A 125 2.30 35.97 9.35
C GLN A 125 1.63 34.63 9.69
N GLU A 126 1.76 33.65 8.79
CA GLU A 126 1.25 32.29 9.00
C GLU A 126 1.84 31.64 10.26
N LYS A 127 3.16 31.71 10.45
CA LYS A 127 3.83 31.19 11.68
C LYS A 127 3.33 31.89 12.94
N LYS A 128 3.15 33.22 12.90
CA LYS A 128 2.61 33.98 14.04
C LYS A 128 1.18 33.57 14.36
N MET A 129 0.31 33.43 13.36
CA MET A 129 -1.07 32.94 13.55
C MET A 129 -1.08 31.52 14.11
N ARG A 130 -0.26 30.62 13.56
CA ARG A 130 -0.13 29.24 14.06
C ARG A 130 0.35 29.16 15.50
N ALA A 131 1.23 30.06 15.93
CA ALA A 131 1.73 30.11 17.31
C ALA A 131 0.69 30.64 18.31
N MET A 132 -0.23 31.50 17.88
CA MET A 132 -1.29 32.07 18.73
C MET A 132 -2.50 31.15 18.89
N GLU A 133 -2.73 30.25 17.93
CA GLU A 133 -3.94 29.41 17.87
C GLU A 133 -3.66 27.93 18.15
N ARG A 134 -4.36 27.37 19.14
CA ARG A 134 -4.33 25.94 19.48
C ARG A 134 -4.92 25.07 18.36
N GLU A 135 -4.40 23.87 18.16
CA GLU A 135 -5.01 22.86 17.29
C GLU A 135 -6.34 22.30 17.86
N PRO A 136 -7.32 21.97 17.01
CA PRO A 136 -8.63 21.46 17.46
C PRO A 136 -8.52 20.07 18.06
N THR A 137 -9.19 19.85 19.20
CA THR A 137 -9.30 18.52 19.80
C THR A 137 -10.32 17.66 19.05
N GLU A 138 -10.28 16.33 19.23
CA GLU A 138 -11.28 15.42 18.63
C GLU A 138 -12.72 15.82 19.02
N ARG A 139 -12.91 16.33 20.24
CA ARG A 139 -14.20 16.84 20.71
C ARG A 139 -14.63 18.10 19.95
N ASP A 140 -13.70 19.03 19.73
CA ASP A 140 -13.97 20.24 18.95
C ASP A 140 -14.37 19.88 17.51
N LEU A 141 -13.64 18.97 16.87
CA LEU A 141 -13.92 18.48 15.52
C LEU A 141 -15.31 17.84 15.41
N LYS A 142 -15.66 16.94 16.33
CA LYS A 142 -16.98 16.28 16.35
C LYS A 142 -18.12 17.29 16.51
N ARG A 143 -17.96 18.28 17.40
CA ARG A 143 -18.99 19.32 17.59
C ARG A 143 -19.08 20.26 16.40
N TYR A 144 -17.94 20.69 15.87
CA TYR A 144 -17.87 21.53 14.68
C TYR A 144 -18.57 20.89 13.48
N MET A 145 -18.26 19.62 13.18
CA MET A 145 -18.93 18.87 12.10
C MET A 145 -20.41 18.63 12.38
N TYR A 146 -20.80 18.40 13.63
CA TYR A 146 -22.21 18.30 14.00
C TYR A 146 -22.98 19.57 13.60
N TYR A 147 -22.44 20.75 13.91
CA TYR A 147 -23.10 22.01 13.59
C TYR A 147 -23.18 22.31 12.10
N ILE A 148 -22.17 21.91 11.33
CA ILE A 148 -22.21 22.04 9.86
C ILE A 148 -23.29 21.14 9.28
N ASN A 149 -23.34 19.88 9.70
CA ASN A 149 -24.23 18.89 9.07
C ASN A 149 -25.68 19.02 9.56
N ASN A 150 -25.88 19.32 10.85
CA ASN A 150 -27.20 19.27 11.51
C ASN A 150 -27.64 20.61 12.12
N GLY A 151 -26.71 21.54 12.38
CA GLY A 151 -27.01 22.79 13.07
C GLY A 151 -27.66 23.85 12.19
N ILE A 152 -27.61 23.69 10.86
CA ILE A 152 -28.16 24.62 9.88
C ILE A 152 -29.06 23.86 8.90
N PRO A 153 -30.38 24.12 8.90
CA PRO A 153 -31.30 23.55 7.92
C PRO A 153 -30.98 24.00 6.48
N SER A 154 -31.09 23.12 5.48
CA SER A 154 -30.88 23.53 4.08
C SER A 154 -31.93 24.54 3.60
N SER A 155 -33.10 24.61 4.23
CA SER A 155 -34.16 25.57 3.89
C SER A 155 -33.81 27.04 4.15
N VAL A 156 -32.81 27.32 5.01
CA VAL A 156 -32.36 28.70 5.26
C VAL A 156 -31.27 29.16 4.29
N LEU A 157 -30.78 28.26 3.43
CA LEU A 157 -29.73 28.56 2.47
C LEU A 157 -30.33 29.07 1.15
N PRO A 158 -29.66 30.01 0.47
CA PRO A 158 -30.02 30.37 -0.89
C PRO A 158 -29.82 29.15 -1.82
N PRO A 159 -30.70 28.92 -2.80
CA PRO A 159 -30.46 27.91 -3.82
C PRO A 159 -29.26 28.31 -4.69
N MET A 160 -28.58 27.30 -5.24
CA MET A 160 -27.45 27.55 -6.13
C MET A 160 -27.89 28.31 -7.38
N PRO A 161 -27.19 29.39 -7.78
CA PRO A 161 -27.53 30.14 -8.99
C PRO A 161 -27.39 29.29 -10.26
N ASP A 162 -28.43 29.25 -11.11
CA ASP A 162 -28.44 28.44 -12.35
C ASP A 162 -27.27 28.73 -13.29
N LYS A 163 -26.79 29.99 -13.30
CA LYS A 163 -25.65 30.40 -14.12
C LYS A 163 -24.37 29.63 -13.73
N GLN A 164 -24.18 29.32 -12.45
CA GLN A 164 -23.01 28.57 -11.99
C GLN A 164 -23.06 27.14 -12.51
N MET A 165 -24.21 26.46 -12.40
CA MET A 165 -24.38 25.11 -12.94
C MET A 165 -24.17 25.07 -14.46
N ARG A 166 -24.70 26.06 -15.18
CA ARG A 166 -24.45 26.18 -16.64
C ARG A 166 -22.97 26.33 -16.97
N ASN A 167 -22.24 27.15 -16.23
CA ASN A 167 -20.80 27.32 -16.44
C ASN A 167 -20.04 26.02 -16.17
N ILE A 168 -20.39 25.29 -15.10
CA ILE A 168 -19.78 23.99 -14.77
C ILE A 168 -20.07 22.97 -15.87
N ARG A 169 -21.33 22.87 -16.33
CA ARG A 169 -21.70 22.03 -17.47
C ARG A 169 -20.93 22.38 -18.74
N GLY A 170 -20.66 23.68 -18.95
CA GLY A 170 -19.87 24.18 -20.09
C GLY A 170 -18.39 23.80 -20.07
N LEU A 171 -17.86 23.29 -18.96
CA LEU A 171 -16.50 22.74 -18.88
C LEU A 171 -16.42 21.28 -19.36
N LEU A 172 -17.56 20.61 -19.55
CA LEU A 172 -17.61 19.23 -20.02
C LEU A 172 -17.59 19.20 -21.56
N PRO A 173 -16.96 18.17 -22.18
CA PRO A 173 -17.03 17.95 -23.63
C PRO A 173 -18.48 17.81 -24.11
N ARG A 174 -18.75 18.33 -25.32
CA ARG A 174 -20.10 18.36 -25.91
C ARG A 174 -20.63 16.96 -26.24
N ASP A 175 -19.75 16.02 -26.55
CA ASP A 175 -20.07 14.67 -27.05
C ASP A 175 -20.48 13.68 -25.94
N THR A 176 -20.87 14.19 -24.76
CA THR A 176 -21.19 13.37 -23.57
C THR A 176 -22.67 13.01 -23.46
N GLU A 177 -23.50 13.40 -24.45
CA GLU A 177 -24.97 13.24 -24.38
C GLU A 177 -25.47 11.87 -24.84
N ASP A 178 -24.71 11.14 -25.65
CA ASP A 178 -25.20 9.90 -26.30
C ASP A 178 -25.07 8.65 -25.41
N SER A 179 -24.19 8.66 -24.41
CA SER A 179 -23.95 7.50 -23.53
C SER A 179 -24.78 7.56 -22.25
N LYS A 180 -25.64 6.56 -22.04
CA LYS A 180 -26.41 6.38 -20.79
C LYS A 180 -25.52 6.37 -19.54
N HIS A 181 -24.32 5.78 -19.63
CA HIS A 181 -23.37 5.77 -18.51
C HIS A 181 -22.87 7.19 -18.18
N LEU A 182 -22.50 7.97 -19.20
CA LEU A 182 -22.04 9.34 -19.01
C LEU A 182 -23.15 10.25 -18.45
N GLN A 183 -24.41 10.02 -18.83
CA GLN A 183 -25.55 10.72 -18.25
C GLN A 183 -25.70 10.43 -16.74
N ILE A 184 -25.54 9.17 -16.32
CA ILE A 184 -25.57 8.79 -14.89
C ILE A 184 -24.42 9.47 -14.13
N VAL A 185 -23.20 9.44 -14.70
CA VAL A 185 -22.03 10.10 -14.09
C VAL A 185 -22.26 11.61 -13.98
N ARG A 186 -22.78 12.26 -15.03
CA ARG A 186 -23.12 13.69 -15.01
C ARG A 186 -24.14 14.00 -13.91
N ALA A 187 -25.22 13.23 -13.80
CA ALA A 187 -26.22 13.45 -12.75
C ALA A 187 -25.62 13.33 -11.33
N LYS A 188 -24.72 12.36 -11.11
CA LYS A 188 -23.99 12.21 -9.83
C LYS A 188 -23.09 13.42 -9.55
N LEU A 189 -22.34 13.89 -10.54
CA LEU A 189 -21.47 15.08 -10.41
C LEU A 189 -22.28 16.35 -10.15
N GLU A 190 -23.44 16.52 -10.78
CA GLU A 190 -24.31 17.66 -10.54
C GLU A 190 -24.87 17.66 -9.12
N GLU A 191 -25.22 16.50 -8.60
CA GLU A 191 -25.66 16.35 -7.21
C GLU A 191 -24.52 16.60 -6.23
N GLU A 192 -23.31 16.14 -6.54
CA GLU A 192 -22.10 16.45 -5.76
C GLU A 192 -21.84 17.96 -5.71
N VAL A 193 -21.94 18.67 -6.84
CA VAL A 193 -21.79 20.14 -6.89
C VAL A 193 -22.79 20.83 -5.96
N LYS A 194 -24.06 20.42 -5.97
CA LYS A 194 -25.09 20.99 -5.07
C LYS A 194 -24.79 20.69 -3.60
N SER A 195 -24.43 19.44 -3.30
CA SER A 195 -24.07 19.02 -1.95
C SER A 195 -22.87 19.81 -1.40
N VAL A 196 -21.83 20.00 -2.22
CA VAL A 196 -20.65 20.80 -1.87
C VAL A 196 -21.00 22.27 -1.69
N TYR A 197 -21.89 22.83 -2.53
CA TYR A 197 -22.39 24.20 -2.39
C TYR A 197 -23.12 24.39 -1.04
N GLU A 198 -24.06 23.51 -0.71
CA GLU A 198 -24.78 23.56 0.57
C GLU A 198 -23.82 23.42 1.75
N PHE A 199 -22.93 22.43 1.72
CA PHE A 199 -21.94 22.20 2.76
C PHE A 199 -21.04 23.43 2.95
N GLY A 200 -20.54 24.02 1.86
CA GLY A 200 -19.70 25.21 1.88
C GLY A 200 -20.41 26.42 2.52
N LEU A 201 -21.70 26.61 2.24
CA LEU A 201 -22.49 27.67 2.87
C LEU A 201 -22.73 27.41 4.37
N LYS A 202 -23.13 26.19 4.75
CA LYS A 202 -23.29 25.82 6.17
C LYS A 202 -21.99 26.03 6.94
N LYS A 203 -20.87 25.54 6.38
CA LYS A 203 -19.53 25.75 6.95
C LYS A 203 -19.21 27.24 7.11
N SER A 204 -19.44 28.06 6.09
CA SER A 204 -19.16 29.50 6.13
C SER A 204 -19.96 30.22 7.22
N ILE A 205 -21.23 29.84 7.42
CA ILE A 205 -22.07 30.39 8.50
C ILE A 205 -21.53 29.96 9.87
N VAL A 206 -21.18 28.69 10.04
CA VAL A 206 -20.58 28.17 11.29
C VAL A 206 -19.26 28.88 11.60
N ASP A 207 -18.37 28.99 10.62
CA ASP A 207 -17.08 29.69 10.74
C ASP A 207 -17.28 31.14 11.17
N TYR A 208 -18.22 31.85 10.52
CA TYR A 208 -18.56 33.22 10.86
C TYR A 208 -19.04 33.35 12.31
N ILE A 209 -19.94 32.48 12.77
CA ILE A 209 -20.42 32.50 14.16
C ILE A 209 -19.25 32.22 15.13
N LEU A 210 -18.42 31.25 14.80
CA LEU A 210 -17.24 30.86 15.58
C LEU A 210 -16.08 31.86 15.48
N MET A 211 -16.16 32.95 14.73
CA MET A 211 -15.22 34.06 14.90
C MET A 211 -15.37 34.73 16.27
N ASP A 212 -16.55 34.62 16.90
CA ASP A 212 -16.83 35.19 18.22
C ASP A 212 -16.37 34.25 19.34
N ALA A 213 -15.46 34.73 20.19
CA ALA A 213 -14.94 33.97 21.32
C ALA A 213 -16.03 33.58 22.34
N ALA A 214 -17.08 34.40 22.50
CA ALA A 214 -18.20 34.06 23.38
C ALA A 214 -19.02 32.89 22.85
N GLU A 215 -19.18 32.80 21.52
CA GLU A 215 -19.87 31.69 20.87
C GLU A 215 -19.04 30.40 20.90
N ARG A 216 -17.71 30.50 20.73
CA ARG A 216 -16.79 29.37 20.95
C ARG A 216 -16.97 28.75 22.34
N GLN A 217 -17.05 29.59 23.37
CA GLN A 217 -17.29 29.15 24.74
C GLN A 217 -18.68 28.53 24.92
N ARG A 218 -19.74 29.19 24.40
CA ARG A 218 -21.13 28.71 24.50
C ARG A 218 -21.33 27.36 23.83
N LEU A 219 -20.75 27.19 22.64
CA LEU A 219 -20.88 25.98 21.82
C LEU A 219 -19.89 24.90 22.21
N THR A 220 -18.95 25.19 23.14
CA THR A 220 -17.86 24.31 23.57
C THR A 220 -17.00 23.83 22.39
N ILE A 221 -16.62 24.78 21.52
CA ILE A 221 -15.70 24.60 20.40
C ILE A 221 -14.57 25.62 20.58
N PHE A 222 -13.42 25.18 21.09
CA PHE A 222 -12.33 26.09 21.45
C PHE A 222 -11.39 26.37 20.28
N SER A 223 -11.29 25.44 19.33
CA SER A 223 -10.52 25.60 18.11
C SER A 223 -11.22 24.89 16.94
N ILE A 224 -10.98 25.37 15.72
CA ILE A 224 -11.56 24.83 14.47
C ILE A 224 -10.43 24.46 13.50
N PRO A 225 -10.69 23.55 12.54
CA PRO A 225 -9.72 23.26 11.49
C PRO A 225 -9.27 24.52 10.75
N LYS A 226 -7.96 24.72 10.67
CA LYS A 226 -7.38 25.83 9.91
C LYS A 226 -7.49 25.54 8.41
N HIS A 227 -7.88 26.54 7.64
CA HIS A 227 -7.82 26.46 6.18
C HIS A 227 -6.37 26.39 5.71
N PHE A 228 -6.14 25.68 4.62
CA PHE A 228 -4.87 25.78 3.92
C PHE A 228 -4.69 27.23 3.45
N PRO A 229 -3.60 27.92 3.83
CA PRO A 229 -3.45 29.34 3.54
C PRO A 229 -3.22 29.55 2.05
N SER A 230 -4.09 30.36 1.43
CA SER A 230 -3.89 30.79 0.06
C SER A 230 -2.82 31.89 0.03
N LYS A 231 -1.77 31.69 -0.79
CA LYS A 231 -0.68 32.65 -0.98
C LYS A 231 -0.83 33.27 -2.36
N VAL A 232 -1.15 34.56 -2.38
CA VAL A 232 -1.30 35.32 -3.63
C VAL A 232 -0.13 36.27 -3.75
N ILE A 233 0.68 36.09 -4.79
CA ILE A 233 1.79 36.97 -5.13
C ILE A 233 1.25 38.03 -6.09
N THR A 234 1.46 39.31 -5.75
CA THR A 234 1.11 40.43 -6.62
C THR A 234 2.29 40.83 -7.51
N ALA A 235 2.00 41.42 -8.66
CA ALA A 235 3.01 41.90 -9.61
C ALA A 235 4.00 42.90 -8.97
N PRO A 236 5.24 42.99 -9.48
CA PRO A 236 5.78 42.31 -10.67
C PRO A 236 6.18 40.84 -10.42
N VAL A 237 5.79 39.95 -11.34
CA VAL A 237 6.13 38.52 -11.32
C VAL A 237 7.13 38.23 -12.45
N PRO A 238 8.46 38.33 -12.19
CA PRO A 238 9.48 38.34 -13.24
C PRO A 238 9.59 37.01 -14.01
N TRP A 239 9.11 35.90 -13.44
CA TRP A 239 9.13 34.59 -14.09
C TRP A 239 7.90 34.32 -14.98
N GLY A 240 6.96 35.26 -15.13
CA GLY A 240 5.74 35.01 -15.91
C GLY A 240 6.02 34.60 -17.37
N ALA A 241 7.00 35.23 -18.01
CA ALA A 241 7.43 34.86 -19.36
C ALA A 241 8.07 33.46 -19.38
N ARG A 242 9.02 33.19 -18.47
CA ARG A 242 9.70 31.89 -18.37
C ARG A 242 8.75 30.75 -18.06
N TYR A 243 7.76 30.97 -17.19
CA TYR A 243 6.72 29.99 -16.89
C TYR A 243 5.91 29.64 -18.15
N LYS A 244 5.46 30.65 -18.91
CA LYS A 244 4.72 30.42 -20.16
C LYS A 244 5.56 29.66 -21.19
N GLU A 245 6.85 30.01 -21.30
CA GLU A 245 7.80 29.32 -22.17
C GLU A 245 7.93 27.84 -21.80
N VAL A 246 8.22 27.52 -20.53
CA VAL A 246 8.36 26.14 -20.05
C VAL A 246 7.04 25.38 -20.16
N LEU A 247 5.91 26.02 -19.86
CA LEU A 247 4.59 25.41 -20.00
C LEU A 247 4.29 25.04 -21.47
N ASN A 248 4.59 25.93 -22.41
CA ASN A 248 4.39 25.66 -23.82
C ASN A 248 5.32 24.55 -24.32
N TRP A 249 6.58 24.56 -23.88
CA TRP A 249 7.53 23.49 -24.17
C TRP A 249 7.03 22.13 -23.64
N GLN A 250 6.60 22.06 -22.37
CA GLN A 250 6.08 20.82 -21.79
C GLN A 250 4.84 20.31 -22.53
N LYS A 251 3.93 21.19 -22.95
CA LYS A 251 2.75 20.81 -23.74
C LYS A 251 3.10 20.18 -25.09
N GLN A 252 4.27 20.49 -25.65
CA GLN A 252 4.71 19.98 -26.95
C GLN A 252 5.57 18.72 -26.85
N HIS A 253 6.29 18.53 -25.73
CA HIS A 253 7.29 17.47 -25.59
C HIS A 253 6.94 16.38 -24.56
N VAL A 254 5.96 16.60 -23.68
CA VAL A 254 5.57 15.62 -22.65
C VAL A 254 4.35 14.83 -23.08
N PHE A 255 4.54 13.57 -23.44
CA PHE A 255 3.49 12.68 -23.92
C PHE A 255 2.92 11.73 -22.85
N ALA A 256 3.50 11.69 -21.65
CA ALA A 256 3.14 10.72 -20.61
C ALA A 256 1.66 10.79 -20.16
N ALA A 257 1.03 11.97 -20.29
CA ALA A 257 -0.35 12.22 -19.89
C ALA A 257 -1.36 12.16 -21.07
N THR A 258 -0.91 11.78 -22.27
CA THR A 258 -1.78 11.67 -23.45
C THR A 258 -2.81 10.55 -23.25
N PRO A 259 -4.06 10.70 -23.73
CA PRO A 259 -5.10 9.66 -23.60
C PRO A 259 -4.66 8.27 -24.07
N LEU A 260 -3.84 8.20 -25.12
CA LEU A 260 -3.27 6.96 -25.62
C LEU A 260 -2.38 6.24 -24.57
N MET A 261 -1.54 6.97 -23.83
CA MET A 261 -0.72 6.38 -22.77
C MET A 261 -1.59 5.80 -21.66
N VAL A 262 -2.70 6.48 -21.34
CA VAL A 262 -3.68 6.00 -20.37
C VAL A 262 -4.36 4.73 -20.88
N GLN A 263 -4.71 4.65 -22.15
CA GLN A 263 -5.30 3.45 -22.76
C GLN A 263 -4.31 2.28 -22.81
N LEU A 264 -3.05 2.51 -23.20
CA LEU A 264 -1.98 1.51 -23.15
C LEU A 264 -1.79 0.98 -21.72
N GLN A 265 -1.78 1.88 -20.73
CA GLN A 265 -1.70 1.49 -19.33
C GLN A 265 -2.95 0.72 -18.89
N HIS A 266 -4.13 1.10 -19.34
CA HIS A 266 -5.36 0.41 -19.01
C HIS A 266 -5.37 -1.03 -19.54
N ILE A 267 -4.96 -1.25 -20.80
CA ILE A 267 -4.83 -2.59 -21.39
C ILE A 267 -3.91 -3.47 -20.54
N TRP A 268 -2.76 -2.93 -20.11
CA TRP A 268 -1.85 -3.64 -19.23
C TRP A 268 -2.52 -4.01 -17.91
N GLN A 269 -3.11 -3.04 -17.22
CA GLN A 269 -3.72 -3.23 -15.91
C GLN A 269 -4.93 -4.18 -15.94
N SER A 270 -5.75 -4.14 -17.01
CA SER A 270 -6.95 -4.96 -17.11
C SER A 270 -6.66 -6.42 -17.47
N SER A 271 -5.59 -6.67 -18.23
CA SER A 271 -5.43 -7.94 -18.95
C SER A 271 -4.10 -8.65 -18.71
N PHE A 272 -3.05 -7.93 -18.30
CA PHE A 272 -1.67 -8.46 -18.28
C PHE A 272 -0.93 -8.25 -16.94
N ALA A 273 -1.33 -7.30 -16.10
CA ALA A 273 -0.65 -6.99 -14.84
C ALA A 273 -0.66 -8.13 -13.81
N SER A 274 -1.62 -9.06 -13.91
CA SER A 274 -1.70 -10.25 -13.05
C SER A 274 -0.92 -11.46 -13.58
N LEU A 275 -0.25 -11.33 -14.73
CA LEU A 275 0.58 -12.40 -15.25
C LEU A 275 1.81 -12.58 -14.36
N ARG A 276 2.29 -13.83 -14.25
CA ARG A 276 3.50 -14.19 -13.51
C ARG A 276 4.25 -15.25 -14.30
N PHE A 277 5.58 -15.22 -14.26
CA PHE A 277 6.43 -16.22 -14.92
C PHE A 277 6.31 -17.59 -14.27
N ILE A 278 6.22 -17.61 -12.94
CA ILE A 278 6.10 -18.83 -12.15
C ILE A 278 4.75 -18.81 -11.44
N LYS A 279 3.93 -19.83 -11.73
CA LYS A 279 2.74 -20.15 -10.94
C LYS A 279 3.01 -21.38 -10.10
N LEU A 280 3.50 -21.17 -8.88
CA LEU A 280 3.58 -22.22 -7.86
C LEU A 280 2.17 -22.44 -7.29
N GLU A 281 1.26 -22.95 -8.12
CA GLU A 281 -0.07 -23.34 -7.66
C GLU A 281 0.03 -24.47 -6.62
N LYS A 282 -1.00 -24.57 -5.78
CA LYS A 282 -1.18 -25.62 -4.74
C LYS A 282 -1.15 -27.06 -5.28
N SER A 283 -1.18 -27.23 -6.60
CA SER A 283 -1.23 -28.50 -7.33
C SER A 283 0.14 -29.15 -7.54
N THR A 284 1.24 -28.46 -7.19
CA THR A 284 2.59 -29.03 -7.28
C THR A 284 2.79 -30.06 -6.18
N CYS A 285 3.04 -31.31 -6.57
CA CYS A 285 3.28 -32.40 -5.64
C CYS A 285 4.69 -32.23 -5.05
N LEU A 286 4.77 -31.51 -3.94
CA LEU A 286 5.98 -31.31 -3.15
C LEU A 286 6.25 -32.56 -2.28
N PRO A 287 7.51 -32.99 -2.07
CA PRO A 287 8.78 -32.38 -2.51
C PRO A 287 9.17 -32.73 -3.95
N LEU A 288 9.91 -31.82 -4.59
CA LEU A 288 10.37 -31.98 -5.97
C LEU A 288 11.75 -32.60 -6.02
N LEU A 289 11.97 -33.46 -7.03
CA LEU A 289 13.31 -33.79 -7.45
C LEU A 289 13.97 -32.58 -8.14
N PRO A 290 15.31 -32.47 -8.09
CA PRO A 290 16.06 -31.44 -8.83
C PRO A 290 15.66 -31.32 -10.31
N SER A 291 15.48 -32.46 -10.99
CA SER A 291 15.07 -32.53 -12.39
C SER A 291 13.59 -32.15 -12.65
N GLU A 292 12.76 -32.19 -11.62
CA GLU A 292 11.39 -31.67 -11.67
C GLU A 292 11.38 -30.15 -11.39
N PHE A 293 12.27 -29.70 -10.51
CA PHE A 293 12.47 -28.28 -10.24
C PHE A 293 12.98 -27.53 -11.48
N GLU A 294 13.90 -28.10 -12.26
CA GLU A 294 14.34 -27.54 -13.56
C GLU A 294 13.20 -27.33 -14.57
N LYS A 295 12.08 -28.05 -14.43
CA LYS A 295 10.93 -27.94 -15.32
C LYS A 295 9.90 -26.90 -14.86
N LEU A 296 9.99 -26.44 -13.61
CA LEU A 296 9.10 -25.42 -13.05
C LEU A 296 9.34 -24.00 -13.58
N PRO A 297 10.59 -23.52 -13.74
CA PRO A 297 10.87 -22.18 -14.25
C PRO A 297 10.77 -22.07 -15.76
N GLN A 298 10.57 -23.18 -16.50
CA GLN A 298 10.20 -23.14 -17.92
C GLN A 298 8.98 -22.23 -18.07
N LEU A 299 9.23 -21.02 -18.59
CA LEU A 299 8.32 -19.89 -18.55
C LEU A 299 6.92 -20.28 -19.03
N ASN A 300 6.00 -20.49 -18.08
CA ASN A 300 4.62 -20.83 -18.39
C ASN A 300 3.76 -19.57 -18.47
N LEU A 301 4.19 -18.60 -19.28
CA LEU A 301 3.30 -17.51 -19.66
C LEU A 301 2.15 -18.08 -20.48
N PRO A 302 0.88 -17.75 -20.16
CA PRO A 302 -0.24 -18.23 -20.95
C PRO A 302 -0.13 -17.70 -22.37
N PRO A 303 -0.66 -18.41 -23.39
CA PRO A 303 -0.59 -17.97 -24.79
C PRO A 303 -1.30 -16.62 -25.04
N SER A 304 -2.13 -16.15 -24.10
CA SER A 304 -2.68 -14.78 -24.11
C SER A 304 -1.62 -13.70 -23.96
N SER A 305 -0.48 -13.98 -23.32
CA SER A 305 0.61 -13.02 -23.09
C SER A 305 1.23 -12.53 -24.40
N PHE A 306 1.28 -13.39 -25.43
CA PHE A 306 1.72 -13.02 -26.78
C PHE A 306 0.77 -12.06 -27.51
N ARG A 307 -0.41 -11.78 -26.96
CA ARG A 307 -1.38 -10.83 -27.55
C ARG A 307 -1.17 -9.40 -27.08
N TRP A 308 -0.37 -9.16 -26.03
CA TRP A 308 -0.17 -7.82 -25.48
C TRP A 308 0.45 -6.87 -26.52
N LEU A 309 1.55 -7.26 -27.16
CA LEU A 309 2.21 -6.43 -28.17
C LEU A 309 1.31 -6.18 -29.39
N PRO A 310 0.67 -7.20 -30.00
CA PRO A 310 -0.33 -6.98 -31.05
C PRO A 310 -1.47 -6.03 -30.66
N GLN A 311 -1.94 -6.09 -29.41
CA GLN A 311 -2.98 -5.17 -28.92
C GLN A 311 -2.46 -3.73 -28.80
N CYS A 312 -1.22 -3.55 -28.35
CA CYS A 312 -0.60 -2.22 -28.30
C CYS A 312 -0.42 -1.63 -29.71
N VAL A 313 0.03 -2.44 -30.68
CA VAL A 313 0.15 -2.03 -32.09
C VAL A 313 -1.21 -1.69 -32.69
N SER A 314 -2.21 -2.55 -32.50
CA SER A 314 -3.57 -2.30 -32.97
C SER A 314 -4.16 -1.02 -32.38
N LEU A 315 -3.88 -0.71 -31.11
CA LEU A 315 -4.31 0.53 -30.48
C LEU A 315 -3.65 1.75 -31.11
N LEU A 316 -2.32 1.69 -31.34
CA LEU A 316 -1.56 2.76 -31.98
C LEU A 316 -2.08 3.08 -33.39
N ASP A 317 -2.42 2.04 -34.15
CA ASP A 317 -2.96 2.16 -35.51
C ASP A 317 -4.40 2.68 -35.52
N THR A 318 -5.25 2.19 -34.62
CA THR A 318 -6.67 2.58 -34.59
C THR A 318 -6.86 3.99 -34.05
N SER A 319 -5.95 4.47 -33.19
CA SER A 319 -6.08 5.73 -32.46
C SER A 319 -5.20 6.86 -33.02
N GLN A 320 -4.94 6.84 -34.34
CA GLN A 320 -4.12 7.86 -35.01
C GLN A 320 -4.65 9.28 -34.80
N ASP A 321 -5.95 9.44 -34.72
CA ASP A 321 -6.63 10.70 -34.41
C ASP A 321 -6.23 11.30 -33.05
N LEU A 322 -5.84 10.46 -32.08
CA LEU A 322 -5.47 10.92 -30.73
C LEU A 322 -4.02 11.42 -30.62
N TRP A 323 -3.11 10.96 -31.49
CA TRP A 323 -1.69 11.27 -31.36
C TRP A 323 -1.08 11.98 -32.56
N MET A 324 -1.60 11.78 -33.79
CA MET A 324 -1.13 12.52 -34.97
C MET A 324 -1.22 14.04 -34.80
N PRO A 325 -2.29 14.62 -34.21
CA PRO A 325 -2.37 16.08 -33.99
C PRO A 325 -1.33 16.64 -33.01
N LEU A 326 -0.68 15.78 -32.23
CA LEU A 326 0.39 16.19 -31.30
C LEU A 326 1.73 16.38 -32.01
N ILE A 327 1.86 15.85 -33.24
CA ILE A 327 3.07 15.96 -34.05
C ILE A 327 2.96 17.24 -34.90
N PRO A 328 3.93 18.16 -34.83
CA PRO A 328 3.88 19.40 -35.59
C PRO A 328 4.04 19.13 -37.09
N ASP A 329 3.31 19.89 -37.93
CA ASP A 329 3.38 19.79 -39.40
C ASP A 329 4.72 20.25 -40.01
N ASN A 330 5.62 20.79 -39.19
CA ASN A 330 6.93 21.26 -39.65
C ASN A 330 7.84 20.08 -40.00
N LYS A 331 8.26 20.00 -41.27
CA LYS A 331 9.12 18.93 -41.83
C LYS A 331 10.41 18.66 -41.04
N HIS A 332 10.95 19.65 -40.32
CA HIS A 332 12.17 19.47 -39.52
C HIS A 332 11.88 19.00 -38.09
N LEU A 333 10.74 19.39 -37.52
CA LEU A 333 10.37 19.08 -36.13
C LEU A 333 9.53 17.80 -36.02
N ALA A 334 8.75 17.46 -37.05
CA ALA A 334 7.90 16.27 -37.08
C ALA A 334 8.66 14.98 -36.75
N PRO A 335 9.86 14.70 -37.34
CA PRO A 335 10.60 13.48 -37.02
C PRO A 335 11.09 13.43 -35.56
N LEU A 336 11.45 14.58 -34.99
CA LEU A 336 11.93 14.68 -33.61
C LEU A 336 10.78 14.43 -32.62
N SER A 337 9.65 15.10 -32.80
CA SER A 337 8.47 14.90 -31.95
C SER A 337 7.89 13.50 -32.08
N CYS A 338 7.91 12.92 -33.28
CA CYS A 338 7.52 11.52 -33.51
C CYS A 338 8.41 10.55 -32.73
N LYS A 339 9.74 10.76 -32.76
CA LYS A 339 10.70 9.98 -31.96
C LYS A 339 10.46 10.15 -30.47
N GLU A 340 10.24 11.35 -29.97
CA GLU A 340 9.95 11.62 -28.55
C GLU A 340 8.67 10.90 -28.10
N PHE A 341 7.64 10.93 -28.93
CA PHE A 341 6.38 10.22 -28.69
C PHE A 341 6.59 8.71 -28.60
N PHE A 342 7.23 8.07 -29.58
CA PHE A 342 7.46 6.63 -29.57
C PHE A 342 8.46 6.20 -28.48
N ASN A 343 9.41 7.07 -28.11
CA ASN A 343 10.25 6.83 -26.92
C ASN A 343 9.42 6.82 -25.63
N CYS A 344 8.40 7.68 -25.52
CA CYS A 344 7.47 7.66 -24.39
C CYS A 344 6.64 6.36 -24.37
N VAL A 345 6.14 5.91 -25.53
CA VAL A 345 5.45 4.61 -25.66
C VAL A 345 6.36 3.47 -25.22
N ALA A 346 7.59 3.42 -25.76
CA ALA A 346 8.58 2.41 -25.44
C ALA A 346 8.94 2.42 -23.95
N THR A 347 9.08 3.61 -23.34
CA THR A 347 9.34 3.74 -21.90
C THR A 347 8.18 3.20 -21.06
N LEU A 348 6.94 3.52 -21.41
CA LEU A 348 5.76 3.00 -20.71
C LEU A 348 5.68 1.47 -20.81
N MET A 349 5.82 0.93 -22.02
CA MET A 349 5.82 -0.51 -22.26
C MET A 349 6.98 -1.23 -21.56
N SER A 350 8.16 -0.60 -21.49
CA SER A 350 9.31 -1.09 -20.72
C SER A 350 9.00 -1.19 -19.23
N LEU A 351 8.36 -0.16 -18.66
CA LEU A 351 7.96 -0.16 -17.25
C LEU A 351 6.90 -1.22 -16.94
N GLN A 352 6.00 -1.50 -17.89
CA GLN A 352 5.01 -2.57 -17.78
C GLN A 352 5.70 -3.94 -17.71
N LEU A 353 6.57 -4.25 -18.67
CA LEU A 353 7.34 -5.49 -18.67
C LEU A 353 8.25 -5.62 -17.44
N ARG A 354 8.88 -4.52 -17.03
CA ARG A 354 9.67 -4.47 -15.80
C ARG A 354 8.82 -4.83 -14.58
N SER A 355 7.61 -4.28 -14.47
CA SER A 355 6.68 -4.61 -13.39
C SER A 355 6.35 -6.11 -13.38
N LEU A 356 6.12 -6.73 -14.54
CA LEU A 356 5.90 -8.18 -14.63
C LEU A 356 7.06 -9.00 -14.05
N VAL A 357 8.30 -8.64 -14.38
CA VAL A 357 9.50 -9.31 -13.84
C VAL A 357 9.61 -9.11 -12.35
N VAL A 358 9.56 -7.85 -11.88
CA VAL A 358 9.71 -7.53 -10.45
C VAL A 358 8.67 -8.27 -9.61
N GLU A 359 7.41 -8.22 -10.02
CA GLU A 359 6.33 -8.89 -9.30
C GLU A 359 6.49 -10.43 -9.33
N SER A 360 7.00 -11.00 -10.43
CA SER A 360 7.29 -12.43 -10.50
C SER A 360 8.46 -12.85 -9.58
N LEU A 361 9.52 -12.04 -9.51
CA LEU A 361 10.65 -12.27 -8.62
C LEU A 361 10.22 -12.15 -7.15
N GLN A 362 9.37 -11.17 -6.83
CA GLN A 362 8.82 -10.97 -5.49
C GLN A 362 7.92 -12.14 -5.07
N ASP A 363 7.03 -12.59 -5.95
CA ASP A 363 6.19 -13.77 -5.69
C ASP A 363 7.03 -15.04 -5.51
N PHE A 364 8.09 -15.19 -6.31
CA PHE A 364 9.01 -16.32 -6.18
C PHE A 364 9.78 -16.27 -4.85
N LEU A 365 10.31 -15.12 -4.45
CA LEU A 365 10.92 -14.93 -3.13
C LEU A 365 9.90 -15.21 -2.02
N HIS A 366 8.68 -14.70 -2.14
CA HIS A 366 7.63 -14.89 -1.14
C HIS A 366 7.34 -16.38 -0.91
N PHE A 367 7.40 -17.20 -1.97
CA PHE A 367 7.29 -18.65 -1.82
C PHE A 367 8.36 -19.27 -0.91
N PHE A 368 9.58 -18.74 -0.85
CA PHE A 368 10.62 -19.21 0.07
C PHE A 368 10.40 -18.74 1.52
N THR A 369 9.71 -17.61 1.73
CA THR A 369 9.51 -17.04 3.07
C THR A 369 8.73 -17.93 4.04
N LYS A 370 8.04 -18.97 3.54
CA LYS A 370 7.39 -20.00 4.39
C LYS A 370 8.39 -20.90 5.14
N TYR A 371 9.67 -20.90 4.76
CA TYR A 371 10.70 -21.72 5.38
C TYR A 371 11.56 -20.87 6.33
N GLU A 372 11.12 -20.70 7.58
CA GLU A 372 11.78 -19.85 8.61
C GLU A 372 13.17 -20.33 9.08
N GLY A 373 13.74 -21.35 8.42
CA GLY A 373 15.02 -21.96 8.76
C GLY A 373 14.86 -23.31 9.45
N ASN A 374 15.96 -24.03 9.56
CA ASN A 374 15.98 -25.38 10.10
C ASN A 374 17.15 -25.59 11.07
N ASP A 375 17.18 -24.82 12.15
CA ASP A 375 17.99 -25.14 13.32
C ASP A 375 17.08 -25.73 14.40
N PHE A 376 17.00 -27.07 14.46
CA PHE A 376 16.14 -27.77 15.42
C PHE A 376 16.75 -27.94 16.82
N GLY A 377 17.93 -27.37 17.10
CA GLY A 377 18.59 -27.51 18.41
C GLY A 377 19.21 -28.90 18.63
N GLU A 378 19.02 -29.47 19.82
CA GLU A 378 19.65 -30.75 20.22
C GLU A 378 18.84 -31.99 19.78
N VAL A 379 17.51 -31.90 19.79
CA VAL A 379 16.63 -33.03 19.49
C VAL A 379 15.69 -32.66 18.36
N PHE A 380 15.65 -33.52 17.34
CA PHE A 380 14.74 -33.37 16.23
C PHE A 380 13.29 -33.71 16.64
N ASP A 381 12.40 -32.74 16.53
CA ASP A 381 10.96 -32.92 16.71
C ASP A 381 10.28 -33.17 15.36
N TYR A 382 9.83 -34.42 15.16
CA TYR A 382 9.16 -34.89 13.95
C TYR A 382 7.84 -34.16 13.65
N LEU A 383 7.23 -33.51 14.65
CA LEU A 383 5.97 -32.78 14.49
C LEU A 383 6.16 -31.30 14.20
N LYS A 384 7.40 -30.79 14.23
CA LYS A 384 7.69 -29.35 14.07
C LYS A 384 7.50 -28.87 12.62
N TYR A 385 7.81 -29.70 11.64
CA TYR A 385 7.82 -29.33 10.21
C TYR A 385 6.70 -30.01 9.43
N VAL A 386 5.46 -29.55 9.64
CA VAL A 386 4.24 -30.12 9.00
C VAL A 386 4.03 -29.59 7.57
N GLN A 387 4.72 -28.52 7.19
CA GLN A 387 4.64 -27.93 5.86
C GLN A 387 5.31 -28.81 4.79
N SER A 388 4.85 -28.72 3.53
CA SER A 388 5.47 -29.45 2.41
C SER A 388 6.89 -28.95 2.13
N GLN A 389 7.84 -29.88 2.01
CA GLN A 389 9.24 -29.62 1.68
C GLN A 389 9.39 -29.20 0.21
N LEU A 390 10.39 -28.39 -0.11
CA LEU A 390 10.66 -27.95 -1.47
C LEU A 390 11.42 -29.00 -2.29
N LEU A 391 12.56 -29.44 -1.78
CA LEU A 391 13.52 -30.27 -2.52
C LEU A 391 13.75 -31.59 -1.80
N LEU A 392 13.81 -32.69 -2.56
CA LEU A 392 14.27 -33.98 -2.08
C LEU A 392 15.79 -34.12 -2.25
N VAL A 393 16.49 -34.43 -1.16
CA VAL A 393 17.94 -34.64 -1.12
C VAL A 393 18.22 -36.02 -0.52
N LYS A 394 18.96 -36.84 -1.24
CA LYS A 394 19.32 -38.20 -0.82
C LYS A 394 20.61 -38.20 0.00
N LEU A 395 20.70 -39.09 0.99
CA LEU A 395 21.95 -39.45 1.63
C LEU A 395 22.54 -40.69 0.96
N GLN A 396 23.78 -40.55 0.52
CA GLN A 396 24.56 -41.65 -0.06
C GLN A 396 25.90 -41.77 0.63
N VAL A 397 26.47 -42.98 0.64
CA VAL A 397 27.85 -43.18 1.11
C VAL A 397 28.78 -43.01 -0.08
N LYS A 398 29.72 -42.06 0.03
CA LYS A 398 30.87 -41.98 -0.89
C LYS A 398 32.12 -42.34 -0.12
N GLU A 399 32.77 -43.43 -0.54
CA GLU A 399 33.93 -43.99 0.16
C GLU A 399 33.57 -44.26 1.64
N ASP A 400 34.08 -43.42 2.54
CA ASP A 400 33.96 -43.57 4.00
C ASP A 400 33.12 -42.46 4.66
N HIS A 401 32.45 -41.59 3.88
CA HIS A 401 31.63 -40.48 4.41
C HIS A 401 30.22 -40.43 3.81
N ILE A 402 29.32 -39.78 4.55
CA ILE A 402 27.93 -39.55 4.12
C ILE A 402 27.88 -38.22 3.37
N ASP A 403 27.32 -38.27 2.17
CA ASP A 403 27.27 -37.14 1.24
C ASP A 403 25.82 -36.87 0.80
N PHE A 404 25.52 -35.59 0.52
CA PHE A 404 24.21 -35.18 0.00
C PHE A 404 24.16 -35.29 -1.53
N SER A 405 23.09 -35.88 -2.05
CA SER A 405 22.85 -36.06 -3.49
C SER A 405 21.48 -35.53 -3.88
N PRO A 406 21.37 -34.41 -4.60
CA PRO A 406 22.47 -33.51 -5.01
C PRO A 406 23.09 -32.73 -3.83
N SER A 407 24.22 -32.06 -4.06
CA SER A 407 24.83 -31.15 -3.07
C SER A 407 23.96 -29.91 -2.85
N PHE A 408 24.13 -29.23 -1.70
CA PHE A 408 23.42 -27.96 -1.46
C PHE A 408 23.79 -26.87 -2.48
N GLN A 409 25.03 -26.86 -2.96
CA GLN A 409 25.44 -25.94 -4.03
C GLN A 409 24.62 -26.19 -5.31
N ASN A 410 24.50 -27.44 -5.74
CA ASN A 410 23.71 -27.78 -6.92
C ASN A 410 22.22 -27.40 -6.71
N CYS A 411 21.67 -27.63 -5.52
CA CYS A 411 20.31 -27.19 -5.17
C CYS A 411 20.16 -25.66 -5.26
N TRP A 412 21.15 -24.91 -4.80
CA TRP A 412 21.14 -23.44 -4.89
C TRP A 412 21.25 -22.98 -6.33
N ASP A 413 22.17 -23.56 -7.11
CA ASP A 413 22.37 -23.22 -8.53
C ASP A 413 21.07 -23.41 -9.33
N LEU A 414 20.26 -24.43 -9.00
CA LEU A 414 18.93 -24.63 -9.58
C LEU A 414 17.95 -23.51 -9.24
N ILE A 415 17.89 -23.10 -7.98
CA ILE A 415 17.03 -21.98 -7.53
C ILE A 415 17.50 -20.67 -8.17
N HIS A 416 18.81 -20.42 -8.18
CA HIS A 416 19.41 -19.25 -8.79
C HIS A 416 19.15 -19.20 -10.31
N SER A 417 19.26 -20.34 -11.00
CA SER A 417 18.92 -20.45 -12.42
C SER A 417 17.46 -20.08 -12.68
N ALA A 418 16.53 -20.48 -11.80
CA ALA A 418 15.13 -20.06 -11.91
C ALA A 418 14.94 -18.54 -11.79
N PHE A 419 15.67 -17.86 -10.89
CA PHE A 419 15.68 -16.40 -10.83
C PHE A 419 16.20 -15.77 -12.13
N MET A 420 17.28 -16.32 -12.70
CA MET A 420 17.86 -15.85 -13.96
C MET A 420 16.93 -16.08 -15.16
N GLU A 421 16.20 -17.20 -15.18
CA GLU A 421 15.20 -17.48 -16.20
C GLU A 421 14.05 -16.48 -16.16
N ILE A 422 13.58 -16.07 -14.98
CA ILE A 422 12.57 -15.01 -14.85
C ILE A 422 13.09 -13.68 -15.44
N ILE A 423 14.34 -13.33 -15.15
CA ILE A 423 14.96 -12.07 -15.60
C ILE A 423 15.11 -12.05 -17.12
N ASN A 424 15.67 -13.12 -17.70
CA ASN A 424 15.96 -13.22 -19.13
C ASN A 424 14.73 -13.59 -19.97
N GLY A 425 13.71 -14.18 -19.34
CA GLY A 425 12.61 -14.82 -20.04
C GLY A 425 11.66 -13.86 -20.74
N VAL A 426 11.51 -12.61 -20.31
CA VAL A 426 10.69 -11.62 -21.03
C VAL A 426 11.22 -11.38 -22.45
N GLU A 427 12.53 -11.22 -22.58
CA GLU A 427 13.20 -10.91 -23.84
C GLU A 427 13.11 -12.10 -24.80
N CYS A 428 13.44 -13.30 -24.30
CA CYS A 428 13.39 -14.53 -25.09
C CYS A 428 11.98 -14.95 -25.52
N VAL A 429 10.95 -14.68 -24.69
CA VAL A 429 9.57 -15.12 -24.98
C VAL A 429 8.83 -14.10 -25.84
N LEU A 430 8.99 -12.80 -25.60
CA LEU A 430 8.23 -11.78 -26.33
C LEU A 430 8.92 -11.29 -27.61
N PHE A 431 10.25 -11.40 -27.71
CA PHE A 431 11.02 -10.84 -28.82
C PHE A 431 12.14 -11.76 -29.35
N PRO A 432 11.84 -13.03 -29.72
CA PRO A 432 12.86 -13.98 -30.16
C PRO A 432 13.65 -13.53 -31.42
N ASP A 433 13.08 -12.67 -32.26
CA ASP A 433 13.64 -12.27 -33.57
C ASP A 433 14.16 -10.82 -33.65
N VAL A 434 14.11 -10.04 -32.56
CA VAL A 434 14.45 -8.61 -32.58
C VAL A 434 15.86 -8.39 -32.00
N LYS A 435 16.79 -7.91 -32.85
CA LYS A 435 18.19 -7.66 -32.44
C LYS A 435 18.42 -6.32 -31.72
N ASP A 436 17.50 -5.37 -31.88
CA ASP A 436 17.56 -4.05 -31.25
C ASP A 436 16.47 -3.93 -30.18
N ASN A 437 16.81 -4.17 -28.92
CA ASN A 437 15.85 -4.06 -27.83
C ASN A 437 15.61 -2.58 -27.48
N TYR A 438 14.55 -2.03 -28.05
CA TYR A 438 14.02 -0.72 -27.65
C TYR A 438 13.32 -0.75 -26.28
N LEU A 439 12.96 -1.93 -25.77
CA LEU A 439 12.33 -2.12 -24.47
C LEU A 439 13.34 -2.64 -23.46
N ARG A 440 13.71 -1.78 -22.50
CA ARG A 440 14.63 -2.16 -21.41
C ARG A 440 13.82 -2.71 -20.24
N ILE A 441 14.03 -3.97 -19.92
CA ILE A 441 13.20 -4.67 -18.93
C ILE A 441 13.88 -4.60 -17.56
N ILE A 442 14.92 -5.39 -17.33
CA ILE A 442 15.73 -5.46 -16.09
C ILE A 442 17.10 -6.06 -16.44
N TYR A 443 18.15 -5.67 -15.71
CA TYR A 443 19.43 -6.35 -15.72
C TYR A 443 19.67 -7.15 -14.42
N PRO A 444 20.38 -8.30 -14.47
CA PRO A 444 20.72 -9.08 -13.28
C PRO A 444 21.47 -8.29 -12.20
N ASP A 445 22.32 -7.35 -12.60
CA ASP A 445 23.22 -6.60 -11.70
C ASP A 445 22.52 -5.43 -10.97
N GLU A 446 21.21 -5.25 -11.15
CA GLU A 446 20.48 -4.18 -10.47
C GLU A 446 20.37 -4.45 -8.96
N SER A 447 20.51 -3.39 -8.14
CA SER A 447 20.37 -3.47 -6.66
C SER A 447 19.09 -4.18 -6.23
N LEU A 448 17.98 -3.91 -6.92
CA LEU A 448 16.70 -4.53 -6.60
C LEU A 448 16.72 -6.06 -6.82
N VAL A 449 17.39 -6.53 -7.87
CA VAL A 449 17.44 -7.95 -8.23
C VAL A 449 18.38 -8.70 -7.28
N THR A 450 19.57 -8.16 -7.09
CA THR A 450 20.57 -8.69 -6.14
C THR A 450 19.98 -8.78 -4.73
N GLU A 451 19.33 -7.73 -4.22
CA GLU A 451 18.66 -7.76 -2.91
C GLU A 451 17.56 -8.83 -2.77
N LEU A 452 16.89 -9.21 -3.87
CA LEU A 452 15.87 -10.27 -3.85
C LEU A 452 16.52 -11.65 -3.83
N ILE A 453 17.58 -11.84 -4.62
CA ILE A 453 18.34 -13.10 -4.68
C ILE A 453 19.06 -13.34 -3.36
N ASP A 454 19.74 -12.34 -2.81
CA ASP A 454 20.45 -12.42 -1.53
C ASP A 454 19.50 -12.83 -0.40
N LYS A 455 18.27 -12.31 -0.38
CA LYS A 455 17.24 -12.73 0.59
C LYS A 455 16.82 -14.18 0.41
N ALA A 456 16.71 -14.67 -0.83
CA ALA A 456 16.41 -16.06 -1.09
C ALA A 456 17.57 -16.97 -0.66
N GLU A 457 18.80 -16.53 -0.90
CA GLU A 457 20.04 -17.20 -0.51
C GLU A 457 20.15 -17.33 1.01
N ASP A 458 19.88 -16.25 1.74
CA ASP A 458 19.83 -16.23 3.20
C ASP A 458 18.81 -17.24 3.76
N ILE A 459 17.62 -17.30 3.15
CA ILE A 459 16.58 -18.26 3.54
C ILE A 459 17.06 -19.69 3.26
N PHE A 460 17.65 -19.93 2.09
CA PHE A 460 18.18 -21.23 1.70
C PHE A 460 19.24 -21.73 2.69
N HIS A 461 20.27 -20.93 2.98
CA HIS A 461 21.35 -21.28 3.91
C HIS A 461 20.84 -21.52 5.35
N LYS A 462 19.84 -20.77 5.81
CA LYS A 462 19.21 -21.06 7.12
C LYS A 462 18.54 -22.43 7.17
N ASN A 463 18.15 -23.00 6.03
CA ASN A 463 17.51 -24.31 5.96
C ASN A 463 18.50 -25.47 5.72
N THR A 464 19.75 -25.23 5.33
CA THR A 464 20.76 -26.30 5.14
C THR A 464 21.33 -26.81 6.48
N VAL A 465 21.29 -25.99 7.53
CA VAL A 465 21.77 -26.33 8.89
C VAL A 465 21.10 -27.60 9.44
N GLY A 466 19.82 -27.81 9.14
CA GLY A 466 19.05 -28.93 9.67
C GLY A 466 19.50 -30.28 9.12
N PRO A 467 19.51 -30.47 7.79
CA PRO A 467 20.12 -31.63 7.15
C PRO A 467 21.54 -31.96 7.66
N GLU A 468 22.41 -30.97 7.79
CA GLU A 468 23.77 -31.16 8.31
C GLU A 468 23.76 -31.65 9.77
N LYS A 469 22.93 -31.04 10.63
CA LYS A 469 22.76 -31.49 12.02
C LYS A 469 22.16 -32.89 12.11
N TYR A 470 21.29 -33.27 11.18
CA TYR A 470 20.66 -34.59 11.17
C TYR A 470 21.68 -35.73 10.96
N LEU A 471 22.80 -35.47 10.28
CA LEU A 471 23.91 -36.43 10.16
C LEU A 471 24.49 -36.87 11.51
N ASN A 472 24.30 -36.08 12.59
CA ASN A 472 24.73 -36.46 13.94
C ASN A 472 24.05 -37.76 14.42
N TYR A 473 22.83 -38.06 13.97
CA TYR A 473 22.14 -39.32 14.29
C TYR A 473 22.81 -40.56 13.68
N TYR A 474 23.62 -40.35 12.63
CA TYR A 474 24.38 -41.41 11.95
C TYR A 474 25.81 -41.56 12.46
N ARG A 475 26.33 -40.61 13.25
CA ARG A 475 27.71 -40.69 13.80
C ARG A 475 27.97 -41.95 14.60
N LYS A 476 26.95 -42.50 15.29
CA LYS A 476 27.07 -43.77 16.03
C LYS A 476 27.41 -44.98 15.13
N TYR A 477 27.23 -44.85 13.82
CA TYR A 477 27.50 -45.90 12.84
C TYR A 477 28.79 -45.63 12.03
N SER A 478 29.61 -44.65 12.42
CA SER A 478 30.87 -44.32 11.74
C SER A 478 31.77 -45.52 11.55
N ASN A 479 31.78 -46.44 12.52
CA ASN A 479 32.63 -47.62 12.50
C ASN A 479 32.29 -48.59 11.35
N LEU A 480 31.05 -48.55 10.85
CA LEU A 480 30.64 -49.29 9.66
C LEU A 480 31.09 -48.59 8.37
N LEU A 481 31.24 -47.27 8.41
CA LEU A 481 31.64 -46.45 7.27
C LEU A 481 33.16 -46.48 7.04
N ASP A 482 33.96 -46.37 8.10
CA ASP A 482 35.43 -46.29 8.05
C ASP A 482 36.15 -47.67 8.06
N HIS A 483 35.39 -48.76 7.89
CA HIS A 483 35.87 -50.15 7.93
C HIS A 483 36.48 -50.60 9.27
N SER A 484 36.46 -49.79 10.34
CA SER A 484 36.99 -50.18 11.66
C SER A 484 36.24 -51.39 12.23
N ALA A 485 34.93 -51.50 12.01
CA ALA A 485 34.16 -52.65 12.47
C ALA A 485 34.56 -53.97 11.78
N GLU A 486 34.94 -53.92 10.50
CA GLU A 486 35.46 -55.09 9.77
C GLU A 486 36.85 -55.50 10.29
N GLN A 487 37.69 -54.52 10.63
CA GLN A 487 39.01 -54.75 11.25
C GLN A 487 38.87 -55.34 12.66
N ASP A 488 37.94 -54.83 13.47
CA ASP A 488 37.66 -55.31 14.82
C ASP A 488 37.19 -56.77 14.81
N ILE A 489 36.30 -57.13 13.87
CA ILE A 489 35.89 -58.53 13.71
C ILE A 489 37.04 -59.38 13.21
N SER A 490 37.82 -58.91 12.24
CA SER A 490 38.99 -59.64 11.74
C SER A 490 40.03 -59.89 12.84
N ALA A 491 40.22 -58.95 13.76
CA ALA A 491 41.08 -59.12 14.94
C ALA A 491 40.49 -60.16 15.91
N PHE A 492 39.20 -60.06 16.22
CA PHE A 492 38.48 -61.03 17.06
C PHE A 492 38.55 -62.47 16.49
N LEU A 493 38.39 -62.64 15.16
CA LEU A 493 38.46 -63.97 14.53
C LEU A 493 39.86 -64.61 14.60
N LYS A 494 40.94 -63.82 14.78
CA LYS A 494 42.31 -64.34 14.93
C LYS A 494 42.61 -64.83 16.35
N GLU A 495 41.84 -64.37 17.34
CA GLU A 495 42.01 -64.72 18.74
C GLU A 495 41.26 -66.02 19.12
N LYS A 496 41.69 -66.68 20.20
CA LYS A 496 41.02 -67.89 20.71
C LYS A 496 39.87 -67.50 21.63
N HIS A 497 38.64 -67.71 21.18
CA HIS A 497 37.44 -67.47 21.97
C HIS A 497 36.61 -68.74 22.22
N ALA A 498 35.87 -68.74 23.34
CA ALA A 498 34.84 -69.73 23.61
C ALA A 498 33.61 -69.51 22.69
N PHE A 499 32.82 -70.56 22.45
CA PHE A 499 31.61 -70.46 21.62
C PHE A 499 30.63 -69.38 22.10
N GLU A 500 30.51 -69.20 23.42
CA GLU A 500 29.70 -68.15 24.03
C GLU A 500 30.12 -66.74 23.59
N GLY A 501 31.43 -66.48 23.43
CA GLY A 501 31.94 -65.20 22.96
C GLY A 501 31.55 -64.89 21.50
N PHE A 502 31.51 -65.90 20.63
CA PHE A 502 30.99 -65.74 19.27
C PHE A 502 29.49 -65.44 19.28
N ALA A 503 28.72 -66.10 20.14
CA ALA A 503 27.28 -65.86 20.28
C ALA A 503 26.98 -64.44 20.79
N GLU A 504 27.76 -63.91 21.72
CA GLU A 504 27.65 -62.52 22.19
C GLU A 504 27.99 -61.50 21.10
N LYS A 505 29.08 -61.72 20.35
CA LYS A 505 29.46 -60.84 19.24
C LYS A 505 28.37 -60.84 18.15
N MET A 506 27.84 -62.00 17.79
CA MET A 506 26.75 -62.12 16.82
C MET A 506 25.44 -61.49 17.31
N LYS A 507 25.15 -61.55 18.62
CA LYS A 507 24.03 -60.80 19.22
C LYS A 507 24.23 -59.28 19.10
N SER A 508 25.46 -58.79 19.32
CA SER A 508 25.76 -57.36 19.20
C SER A 508 25.58 -56.83 17.77
N VAL A 509 26.01 -57.59 16.75
CA VAL A 509 25.84 -57.23 15.33
C VAL A 509 24.36 -57.30 14.93
N ASN A 510 23.61 -58.32 15.37
CA ASN A 510 22.17 -58.39 15.14
C ASN A 510 21.41 -57.23 15.80
N HIS A 511 21.82 -56.81 17.01
CA HIS A 511 21.23 -55.64 17.67
C HIS A 511 21.45 -54.37 16.85
N LEU A 512 22.68 -54.15 16.37
CA LEU A 512 23.03 -53.03 15.50
C LEU A 512 22.20 -53.02 14.21
N ARG A 513 22.00 -54.19 13.58
CA ARG A 513 21.16 -54.31 12.38
C ARG A 513 19.70 -53.94 12.64
N ASN A 514 19.13 -54.39 13.76
CA ASN A 514 17.76 -54.04 14.13
C ASN A 514 17.62 -52.53 14.41
N GLU A 515 18.65 -51.91 14.99
CA GLU A 515 18.69 -50.47 15.22
C GLU A 515 18.72 -49.67 13.91
N ILE A 516 19.50 -50.10 12.92
CA ILE A 516 19.58 -49.48 11.59
C ILE A 516 18.24 -49.60 10.84
N VAL A 517 17.57 -50.75 10.93
CA VAL A 517 16.25 -50.96 10.30
C VAL A 517 15.17 -50.07 10.92
N ALA A 518 15.31 -49.72 12.20
CA ALA A 518 14.38 -48.82 12.89
C ALA A 518 14.57 -47.33 12.55
N LEU A 519 15.60 -46.96 11.78
CA LEU A 519 15.84 -45.58 11.35
C LEU A 519 14.80 -45.13 10.33
N ASN A 520 14.48 -43.83 10.36
CA ASN A 520 13.57 -43.25 9.40
C ASN A 520 14.17 -43.27 7.99
N SER A 521 13.37 -43.74 7.04
CA SER A 521 13.66 -43.72 5.61
C SER A 521 13.62 -42.32 5.01
N THR A 522 12.66 -41.49 5.45
CA THR A 522 12.49 -40.12 4.97
C THR A 522 12.28 -39.17 6.15
N VAL A 523 12.83 -37.96 6.04
CA VAL A 523 12.84 -36.97 7.12
C VAL A 523 12.48 -35.59 6.60
N ALA A 524 11.41 -35.01 7.15
CA ALA A 524 10.90 -33.70 6.78
C ALA A 524 11.67 -32.58 7.51
N LEU A 525 12.50 -31.84 6.77
CA LEU A 525 13.44 -30.84 7.28
C LEU A 525 13.14 -29.45 6.71
N SER A 526 11.96 -28.91 7.05
CA SER A 526 11.47 -27.60 6.58
C SER A 526 11.48 -27.50 5.04
N MET A 527 12.51 -26.91 4.44
CA MET A 527 12.68 -26.79 2.99
C MET A 527 13.12 -28.11 2.34
N PHE A 528 13.82 -28.99 3.04
CA PHE A 528 14.37 -30.21 2.47
C PHE A 528 13.62 -31.45 2.95
N CYS A 529 13.37 -32.40 2.06
CA CYS A 529 13.01 -33.77 2.41
C CYS A 529 14.26 -34.63 2.24
N LEU A 530 14.75 -35.18 3.35
CA LEU A 530 15.95 -35.99 3.34
C LEU A 530 15.57 -37.47 3.18
N ASP A 531 16.04 -38.09 2.10
CA ASP A 531 15.86 -39.51 1.82
C ASP A 531 17.11 -40.27 2.25
N ALA A 532 16.98 -41.05 3.32
CA ALA A 532 18.05 -41.87 3.90
C ALA A 532 17.92 -43.34 3.53
N CYS A 533 17.02 -43.74 2.62
CA CYS A 533 16.80 -45.14 2.27
C CYS A 533 18.08 -45.82 1.80
N GLU A 534 18.79 -45.19 0.85
CA GLU A 534 20.03 -45.73 0.27
C GLU A 534 21.12 -45.86 1.35
N LEU A 535 21.30 -44.84 2.19
CA LEU A 535 22.22 -44.89 3.33
C LEU A 535 21.87 -45.99 4.34
N ASN A 536 20.60 -46.10 4.76
CA ASN A 536 20.16 -47.09 5.73
C ASN A 536 20.37 -48.52 5.19
N ASN A 537 20.08 -48.74 3.91
CA ASN A 537 20.32 -50.02 3.25
C ASN A 537 21.82 -50.36 3.18
N GLU A 538 22.67 -49.41 2.79
CA GLU A 538 24.11 -49.63 2.75
C GLU A 538 24.66 -49.97 4.14
N LEU A 539 24.29 -49.20 5.20
CA LEU A 539 24.68 -49.49 6.57
C LEU A 539 24.21 -50.88 7.03
N HIS A 540 22.99 -51.27 6.67
CA HIS A 540 22.46 -52.59 6.96
C HIS A 540 23.27 -53.69 6.27
N ASP A 541 23.64 -53.50 5.00
CA ASP A 541 24.45 -54.45 4.23
C ASP A 541 25.87 -54.54 4.77
N ARG A 542 26.47 -53.42 5.21
CA ARG A 542 27.78 -53.41 5.89
C ARG A 542 27.71 -54.23 7.20
N ALA A 543 26.69 -54.01 8.01
CA ALA A 543 26.49 -54.78 9.25
C ALA A 543 26.17 -56.27 8.98
N LYS A 544 25.52 -56.60 7.87
CA LYS A 544 25.29 -57.99 7.46
C LYS A 544 26.59 -58.70 7.07
N ARG A 545 27.51 -58.02 6.37
CA ARG A 545 28.84 -58.58 6.05
C ARG A 545 29.61 -59.00 7.30
N LEU A 546 29.49 -58.24 8.38
CA LEU A 546 30.07 -58.57 9.68
C LEU A 546 29.54 -59.90 10.25
N ASP A 547 28.22 -60.12 10.20
CA ASP A 547 27.59 -61.40 10.59
C ASP A 547 28.05 -62.56 9.69
N ASP A 548 28.13 -62.32 8.37
CA ASP A 548 28.54 -63.33 7.38
C ASP A 548 30.01 -63.75 7.59
N MET A 549 30.91 -62.81 7.97
CA MET A 549 32.30 -63.11 8.33
C MET A 549 32.40 -64.05 9.53
N ILE A 550 31.67 -63.77 10.61
CA ILE A 550 31.65 -64.63 11.81
C ILE A 550 31.08 -66.01 11.49
N THR A 551 29.98 -66.04 10.73
CA THR A 551 29.30 -67.29 10.35
C THR A 551 30.19 -68.17 9.48
N THR A 552 30.86 -67.59 8.49
CA THR A 552 31.76 -68.31 7.59
C THR A 552 32.94 -68.92 8.35
N PHE A 553 33.56 -68.16 9.25
CA PHE A 553 34.65 -68.64 10.09
C PHE A 553 34.22 -69.83 10.98
N LEU A 554 33.05 -69.75 11.61
CA LEU A 554 32.50 -70.85 12.42
C LEU A 554 32.20 -72.09 11.57
N MET A 555 31.66 -71.90 10.36
CA MET A 555 31.41 -73.00 9.41
C MET A 555 32.71 -73.69 8.99
N GLU A 556 33.77 -72.93 8.69
CA GLU A 556 35.08 -73.47 8.32
C GLU A 556 35.71 -74.24 9.49
N LYS A 557 35.72 -73.67 10.69
CA LYS A 557 36.23 -74.34 11.89
C LYS A 557 35.48 -75.64 12.22
N ASN A 558 34.15 -75.63 12.10
CA ASN A 558 33.34 -76.84 12.26
C ASN A 558 33.64 -77.88 11.18
N ARG A 559 33.87 -77.44 9.93
CA ARG A 559 34.24 -78.33 8.82
C ARG A 559 35.61 -78.96 9.01
N GLU A 560 36.56 -78.24 9.60
CA GLU A 560 37.88 -78.79 9.97
C GLU A 560 37.77 -79.79 11.12
N MET A 561 36.99 -79.49 12.17
CA MET A 561 36.77 -80.42 13.28
C MET A 561 36.07 -81.71 12.85
N ASN A 562 35.20 -81.67 11.85
CA ASN A 562 34.50 -82.85 11.32
C ASN A 562 35.33 -83.68 10.31
N LYS A 563 36.51 -83.20 9.90
CA LYS A 563 37.42 -83.90 8.98
C LYS A 563 38.50 -84.71 9.70
N GLY A 564 38.75 -84.41 10.98
CA GLY A 564 39.54 -85.24 11.89
C GLY A 564 38.64 -86.22 12.62
#